data_AF-A0A8X8ZJS0-F1
#
_entry.id   AF-A0A8X8ZJS0-F1
#
_cell.length_a   1.000
_cell.length_b   1.000
_cell.length_c   1.000
_cell.angle_alpha   90.00
_cell.angle_beta   90.00
_cell.angle_gamma   90.00
#
_symmetry.space_group_name_H-M   'P 1'
#
loop_
_entity.id
_entity.type
_entity.pdbx_description
1 polymer ?
#
loop_
_entity_poly.entity_id
_entity_poly.type
_entity_poly.pdbx_seq_one_letter_code
_entity_poly.pdbx_strand_id
1 'polypeptide(L)'
;MDETKLHPFILTILISLPLLWLLTKRLYQSSATQNLPPSPRKLPILGNLHQVGLLPHRNLHSLATKHAPLMLLHFGSIPVLIVSTAEAAHAVLKTHDLTFSSRPQHFRAVKKFIRDGRNVGFAPYGEYWRRMRGISVHHLLSSKRVQSFRFIREEETAFFMKRVRESSSGVVDLSKMFAEFTNDVICRSCFGRKYSDSENGKKFVVLLREAMEVLGTVCVGDFVPWLGWVSGVNGFDKKVDKVSKEMDEFLEGVIVEHMESSKRKGGNGESFVGILLDLQNEKDGDVFIDRESIKALLVVTT
;
A
#
# COMPACT_ATOMS: atom_id res chain seq x y z
N MET A 1 7.63 -56.25 -40.37
CA MET A 1 7.46 -54.94 -41.02
C MET A 1 6.63 -54.13 -40.04
N ASP A 2 7.28 -53.57 -39.02
CA ASP A 2 6.60 -52.89 -37.93
C ASP A 2 6.27 -51.46 -38.35
N GLU A 3 4.99 -51.22 -38.59
CA GLU A 3 4.46 -49.88 -38.79
C GLU A 3 4.59 -49.10 -37.48
N THR A 4 5.49 -48.12 -37.48
CA THR A 4 5.63 -47.12 -36.41
C THR A 4 4.34 -46.29 -36.35
N LYS A 5 3.36 -46.72 -35.54
CA LYS A 5 2.16 -45.95 -35.23
C LYS A 5 2.55 -44.70 -34.47
N LEU A 6 2.62 -43.58 -35.17
CA LEU A 6 2.85 -42.27 -34.58
C LEU A 6 1.71 -41.96 -33.62
N HIS A 7 2.02 -41.93 -32.32
CA HIS A 7 1.01 -41.81 -31.25
C HIS A 7 0.22 -40.50 -31.39
N PRO A 8 -1.12 -40.48 -31.24
CA PRO A 8 -1.95 -39.27 -31.42
C PRO A 8 -1.51 -38.08 -30.57
N PHE A 9 -0.84 -38.32 -29.44
CA PHE A 9 -0.21 -37.30 -28.59
C PHE A 9 0.96 -36.56 -29.26
N ILE A 10 1.73 -37.25 -30.11
CA ILE A 10 2.87 -36.63 -30.82
C ILE A 10 2.32 -35.68 -31.90
N LEU A 11 1.23 -36.07 -32.56
CA LEU A 11 0.57 -35.25 -33.58
C LEU A 11 -0.07 -33.98 -32.98
N THR A 12 -0.69 -34.07 -31.80
CA THR A 12 -1.26 -32.89 -31.12
C THR A 12 -0.19 -31.90 -30.66
N ILE A 13 0.98 -32.39 -30.19
CA ILE A 13 2.11 -31.53 -29.83
C ILE A 13 2.70 -30.84 -31.08
N LEU A 14 2.88 -31.59 -32.18
CA LEU A 14 3.41 -31.06 -33.45
C LEU A 14 2.53 -29.98 -34.08
N ILE A 15 1.22 -30.03 -33.89
CA ILE A 15 0.27 -29.03 -34.43
C ILE A 15 0.09 -27.85 -33.46
N SER A 16 0.09 -28.12 -32.14
CA SER A 16 -0.12 -27.07 -31.12
C SER A 16 1.06 -26.11 -31.01
N LEU A 17 2.31 -26.56 -31.15
CA LEU A 17 3.51 -25.72 -31.11
C LEU A 17 3.54 -24.63 -32.21
N PRO A 18 3.35 -24.94 -33.51
CA PRO A 18 3.33 -23.92 -34.55
C PRO A 18 2.08 -23.04 -34.49
N LEU A 19 0.93 -23.57 -34.06
CA LEU A 19 -0.28 -22.77 -33.83
C LEU A 19 -0.08 -21.78 -32.67
N LEU A 20 0.53 -22.22 -31.57
CA LEU A 20 0.93 -21.36 -30.45
C LEU A 20 1.98 -20.34 -30.88
N TRP A 21 2.93 -20.71 -31.73
CA TRP A 21 3.91 -19.79 -32.30
C TRP A 21 3.26 -18.75 -33.23
N LEU A 22 2.30 -19.13 -34.07
CA LEU A 22 1.53 -18.22 -34.92
C LEU A 22 0.65 -17.28 -34.10
N LEU A 23 -0.05 -17.80 -33.09
CA LEU A 23 -0.86 -17.00 -32.15
C LEU A 23 0.01 -16.01 -31.38
N THR A 24 1.14 -16.45 -30.84
CA THR A 24 2.09 -15.56 -30.15
C THR A 24 2.66 -14.52 -31.10
N LYS A 25 3.01 -14.86 -32.35
CA LYS A 25 3.49 -13.91 -33.36
C LYS A 25 2.43 -12.88 -33.75
N ARG A 26 1.16 -13.28 -33.84
CA ARG A 26 0.02 -12.36 -34.10
C ARG A 26 -0.27 -11.45 -32.90
N LEU A 27 -0.09 -11.95 -31.68
CA LEU A 27 -0.12 -11.13 -30.45
C LEU A 27 1.13 -10.23 -30.31
N TYR A 28 2.24 -10.59 -30.97
CA TYR A 28 3.50 -9.82 -30.99
C TYR A 28 3.57 -8.79 -32.12
N GLN A 29 2.61 -8.79 -33.06
CA GLN A 29 2.48 -7.73 -34.04
C GLN A 29 2.07 -6.46 -33.29
N SER A 30 3.09 -5.69 -32.90
CA SER A 30 2.95 -4.35 -32.37
C SER A 30 2.08 -3.56 -33.32
N SER A 31 0.94 -3.08 -32.81
CA SER A 31 0.19 -2.03 -33.48
C SER A 31 1.15 -0.89 -33.82
N ALA A 32 1.03 -0.38 -35.05
CA ALA A 32 1.77 0.76 -35.51
C ALA A 32 1.63 1.92 -34.51
N THR A 33 2.77 2.55 -34.25
CA THR A 33 3.05 3.56 -33.25
C THR A 33 2.12 4.78 -33.35
N GLN A 34 1.19 4.90 -32.41
CA GLN A 34 0.87 6.23 -31.87
C GLN A 34 2.02 6.68 -30.97
N ASN A 35 2.09 7.97 -30.64
CA ASN A 35 3.13 8.66 -29.84
C ASN A 35 3.28 8.11 -28.40
N LEU A 36 3.54 6.81 -28.25
CA LEU A 36 3.71 6.13 -26.99
C LEU A 36 5.18 6.15 -26.57
N PRO A 37 5.46 6.22 -25.27
CA PRO A 37 6.81 6.06 -24.77
C PRO A 37 7.42 4.72 -25.23
N PRO A 38 8.74 4.68 -25.46
CA PRO A 38 9.44 3.46 -25.83
C PRO A 38 9.20 2.34 -24.80
N SER A 39 9.24 1.08 -25.28
CA SER A 39 8.99 -0.09 -24.45
C SER A 39 10.00 -1.19 -24.76
N PRO A 40 10.63 -1.83 -23.75
CA PRO A 40 11.39 -3.04 -23.95
C PRO A 40 10.49 -4.18 -24.42
N ARG A 41 11.09 -5.17 -25.10
CA ARG A 41 10.37 -6.37 -25.57
C ARG A 41 9.63 -7.04 -24.41
N LYS A 42 8.33 -7.28 -24.60
CA LYS A 42 7.43 -7.91 -23.63
C LYS A 42 7.14 -9.35 -24.00
N LEU A 43 6.77 -10.20 -23.05
CA LEU A 43 6.28 -11.56 -23.33
C LEU A 43 4.76 -11.56 -23.55
N PRO A 44 4.20 -12.52 -24.32
CA PRO A 44 2.76 -12.72 -24.37
C PRO A 44 2.20 -12.94 -22.96
N ILE A 45 1.01 -12.38 -22.68
CA ILE A 45 0.27 -12.51 -21.42
C ILE A 45 0.95 -11.84 -20.22
N LEU A 46 2.20 -12.17 -19.89
CA LEU A 46 2.94 -11.63 -18.74
C LEU A 46 3.42 -10.18 -18.94
N GLY A 47 3.58 -9.76 -20.19
CA GLY A 47 4.19 -8.47 -20.51
C GLY A 47 5.65 -8.40 -20.03
N ASN A 48 5.99 -7.34 -19.31
CA ASN A 48 7.31 -7.01 -18.78
C ASN A 48 7.49 -7.45 -17.30
N LEU A 49 6.54 -8.17 -16.69
CA LEU A 49 6.65 -8.64 -15.29
C LEU A 49 7.94 -9.42 -15.02
N HIS A 50 8.34 -10.25 -15.98
CA HIS A 50 9.57 -11.06 -15.92
C HIS A 50 10.87 -10.22 -15.78
N GLN A 51 10.82 -8.92 -16.06
CA GLN A 51 11.97 -8.02 -16.01
C GLN A 51 12.04 -7.24 -14.68
N VAL A 52 11.01 -7.32 -13.82
CA VAL A 52 10.92 -6.55 -12.58
C VAL A 52 11.72 -7.19 -11.46
N GLY A 53 11.75 -8.52 -11.37
CA GLY A 53 12.52 -9.29 -10.39
C GLY A 53 12.21 -8.97 -8.92
N LEU A 54 13.09 -9.39 -8.00
CA LEU A 54 12.92 -9.24 -6.55
C LEU A 54 13.14 -7.81 -6.04
N LEU A 55 13.90 -6.99 -6.77
CA LEU A 55 14.17 -5.59 -6.43
C LEU A 55 13.64 -4.68 -7.55
N PRO A 56 12.30 -4.44 -7.60
CA PRO A 56 11.64 -3.72 -8.69
C PRO A 56 12.32 -2.39 -9.02
N HIS A 57 12.60 -1.58 -8.01
CA HIS A 57 13.20 -0.25 -8.18
C HIS A 57 14.58 -0.29 -8.87
N ARG A 58 15.44 -1.28 -8.56
CA ARG A 58 16.77 -1.41 -9.20
C ARG A 58 16.66 -1.89 -10.63
N ASN A 59 15.81 -2.88 -10.88
CA ASN A 59 15.63 -3.43 -12.22
C ASN A 59 14.95 -2.43 -13.15
N LEU A 60 13.95 -1.68 -12.65
CA LEU A 60 13.31 -0.60 -13.39
C LEU A 60 14.29 0.53 -13.70
N HIS A 61 15.18 0.89 -12.77
CA HIS A 61 16.23 1.88 -13.04
C HIS A 61 17.23 1.40 -14.11
N SER A 62 17.67 0.14 -14.04
CA SER A 62 18.56 -0.45 -15.06
C SER A 62 17.88 -0.50 -16.44
N LEU A 63 16.60 -0.89 -16.49
CA LEU A 63 15.79 -0.85 -17.71
C LEU A 63 15.67 0.57 -18.26
N ALA A 64 15.42 1.57 -17.41
CA ALA A 64 15.31 2.96 -17.83
C ALA A 64 16.63 3.49 -18.41
N THR A 65 17.75 3.12 -17.80
CA THR A 65 19.11 3.48 -18.28
C THR A 65 19.42 2.83 -19.63
N LYS A 66 18.96 1.60 -19.85
CA LYS A 66 19.23 0.83 -21.08
C LYS A 66 18.28 1.18 -22.24
N HIS A 67 17.03 1.50 -21.93
CA HIS A 67 15.97 1.65 -22.94
C HIS A 67 15.56 3.11 -23.10
N ALA A 68 15.00 3.71 -22.06
CA ALA A 68 14.64 5.12 -22.01
C ALA A 68 14.21 5.55 -20.60
N PRO A 69 14.48 6.80 -20.20
CA PRO A 69 14.08 7.33 -18.89
C PRO A 69 12.56 7.40 -18.68
N LEU A 70 11.80 7.58 -19.77
CA LEU A 70 10.35 7.50 -19.81
C LEU A 70 9.97 6.31 -20.69
N MET A 71 9.40 5.27 -20.10
CA MET A 71 9.08 4.04 -20.82
C MET A 71 7.73 3.47 -20.41
N LEU A 72 7.03 2.88 -21.37
CA LEU A 72 5.75 2.22 -21.13
C LEU A 72 5.98 0.71 -20.99
N LEU A 73 5.79 0.17 -19.79
CA LEU A 73 5.79 -1.26 -19.54
C LEU A 73 4.34 -1.80 -19.53
N HIS A 74 4.20 -3.11 -19.65
CA HIS A 74 2.94 -3.82 -19.41
C HIS A 74 3.15 -4.85 -18.33
N PHE A 75 2.47 -4.75 -17.21
CA PHE A 75 2.46 -5.80 -16.20
C PHE A 75 1.20 -6.64 -16.39
N GLY A 76 1.35 -7.81 -17.00
CA GLY A 76 0.20 -8.57 -17.46
C GLY A 76 -0.61 -7.78 -18.49
N SER A 77 -1.89 -7.54 -18.20
CA SER A 77 -2.78 -6.70 -18.99
C SER A 77 -2.72 -5.20 -18.64
N ILE A 78 -1.92 -4.81 -17.66
CA ILE A 78 -1.93 -3.44 -17.09
C ILE A 78 -0.80 -2.60 -17.68
N PRO A 79 -1.08 -1.47 -18.36
CA PRO A 79 -0.05 -0.54 -18.80
C PRO A 79 0.52 0.23 -17.61
N VAL A 80 1.85 0.32 -17.53
CA VAL A 80 2.57 0.99 -16.44
C VAL A 80 3.61 1.94 -17.04
N LEU A 81 3.41 3.24 -16.84
CA LEU A 81 4.37 4.26 -17.24
C LEU A 81 5.47 4.37 -16.17
N ILE A 82 6.71 4.14 -16.57
CA ILE A 82 7.88 4.28 -15.72
C ILE A 82 8.53 5.63 -15.99
N VAL A 83 8.68 6.42 -14.93
CA VAL A 83 9.18 7.79 -14.95
C VAL A 83 10.48 7.84 -14.15
N SER A 84 11.59 8.10 -14.82
CA SER A 84 12.94 7.98 -14.22
C SER A 84 13.79 9.24 -14.34
N THR A 85 13.20 10.39 -14.69
CA THR A 85 13.87 11.70 -14.70
C THR A 85 13.08 12.74 -13.93
N ALA A 86 13.77 13.77 -13.46
CA ALA A 86 13.16 14.86 -12.70
C ALA A 86 12.15 15.65 -13.56
N GLU A 87 12.47 15.89 -14.83
CA GLU A 87 11.62 16.63 -15.76
C GLU A 87 10.31 15.88 -16.03
N ALA A 88 10.39 14.57 -16.28
CA ALA A 88 9.20 13.75 -16.50
C ALA A 88 8.39 13.58 -15.20
N ALA A 89 9.05 13.45 -14.05
CA ALA A 89 8.38 13.43 -12.75
C ALA A 89 7.65 14.75 -12.48
N HIS A 90 8.24 15.90 -12.81
CA HIS A 90 7.59 17.20 -12.71
C HIS A 90 6.36 17.28 -13.62
N ALA A 91 6.47 16.83 -14.88
CA ALA A 91 5.32 16.81 -15.79
C ALA A 91 4.16 15.97 -15.24
N VAL A 92 4.45 14.79 -14.69
CA VAL A 92 3.43 13.86 -14.16
C VAL A 92 2.85 14.32 -12.82
N LEU A 93 3.70 14.77 -11.89
CA LEU A 93 3.31 15.06 -10.51
C LEU A 93 2.91 16.53 -10.27
N LYS A 94 3.11 17.41 -11.25
CA LYS A 94 2.75 18.83 -11.17
C LYS A 94 1.93 19.30 -12.36
N THR A 95 2.48 19.20 -13.57
CA THR A 95 1.82 19.76 -14.77
C THR A 95 0.52 19.04 -15.11
N HIS A 96 0.50 17.71 -14.95
CA HIS A 96 -0.65 16.84 -15.24
C HIS A 96 -1.12 16.07 -14.00
N ASP A 97 -0.93 16.67 -12.81
CA ASP A 97 -1.14 16.00 -11.53
C ASP A 97 -2.56 15.44 -11.38
N LEU A 98 -3.60 16.18 -11.80
CA LEU A 98 -4.99 15.73 -11.76
C LEU A 98 -5.21 14.45 -12.58
N THR A 99 -4.59 14.33 -13.76
CA THR A 99 -4.69 13.13 -14.61
C THR A 99 -4.07 11.90 -13.95
N PHE A 100 -2.97 12.07 -13.22
CA PHE A 100 -2.22 10.99 -12.57
C PHE A 100 -2.47 10.86 -11.06
N SER A 101 -3.46 11.60 -10.53
CA SER A 101 -3.73 11.68 -9.10
C SER A 101 -4.40 10.42 -8.53
N SER A 102 -5.16 9.70 -9.36
CA SER A 102 -5.91 8.51 -8.95
C SER A 102 -5.01 7.30 -8.69
N ARG A 103 -5.44 6.43 -7.76
CA ARG A 103 -4.71 5.23 -7.35
C ARG A 103 -5.35 3.97 -7.92
N PRO A 104 -4.58 2.95 -8.34
CA PRO A 104 -5.15 1.71 -8.85
C PRO A 104 -5.97 0.97 -7.78
N GLN A 105 -7.23 0.64 -8.11
CA GLN A 105 -8.20 0.00 -7.18
C GLN A 105 -8.32 -1.52 -7.37
N HIS A 106 -7.62 -2.10 -8.34
CA HIS A 106 -7.77 -3.52 -8.70
C HIS A 106 -6.97 -4.46 -7.80
N PHE A 107 -5.96 -3.94 -7.09
CA PHE A 107 -5.16 -4.73 -6.15
C PHE A 107 -6.02 -5.24 -4.99
N ARG A 108 -6.08 -6.56 -4.82
CA ARG A 108 -7.00 -7.17 -3.83
C ARG A 108 -6.73 -6.74 -2.39
N ALA A 109 -5.47 -6.78 -1.97
CA ALA A 109 -5.05 -6.37 -0.63
C ALA A 109 -5.49 -4.94 -0.35
N VAL A 110 -5.14 -4.04 -1.26
CA VAL A 110 -5.53 -2.62 -1.23
C VAL A 110 -7.06 -2.49 -1.13
N LYS A 111 -7.85 -3.16 -1.98
CA LYS A 111 -9.33 -3.11 -1.91
C LYS A 111 -9.89 -3.42 -0.52
N LYS A 112 -9.34 -4.43 0.16
CA LYS A 112 -9.74 -4.81 1.52
C LYS A 112 -9.34 -3.74 2.56
N PHE A 113 -8.12 -3.22 2.48
CA PHE A 113 -7.63 -2.18 3.39
C PHE A 113 -8.20 -0.77 3.12
N ILE A 114 -8.68 -0.48 1.90
CA ILE A 114 -9.30 0.81 1.55
C ILE A 114 -10.69 0.98 2.16
N ARG A 115 -11.37 -0.10 2.53
CA ARG A 115 -12.78 -0.05 2.98
C ARG A 115 -13.64 0.69 1.95
N ASP A 116 -13.64 0.22 0.70
CA ASP A 116 -14.46 0.75 -0.40
C ASP A 116 -14.21 2.22 -0.77
N GLY A 117 -12.95 2.60 -0.97
CA GLY A 117 -12.57 3.95 -1.41
C GLY A 117 -12.41 4.99 -0.29
N ARG A 118 -12.33 4.58 0.99
CA ARG A 118 -12.40 5.50 2.14
C ARG A 118 -11.06 5.93 2.73
N ASN A 119 -9.93 5.35 2.33
CA ASN A 119 -8.63 5.71 2.90
C ASN A 119 -7.88 6.78 2.09
N VAL A 120 -7.07 7.63 2.73
CA VAL A 120 -6.35 8.72 2.04
C VAL A 120 -5.17 8.23 1.20
N GLY A 121 -4.58 7.08 1.54
CA GLY A 121 -3.40 6.54 0.87
C GLY A 121 -3.68 5.98 -0.52
N PHE A 122 -4.86 5.36 -0.70
CA PHE A 122 -5.22 4.66 -1.92
C PHE A 122 -6.61 4.99 -2.47
N ALA A 123 -7.44 5.85 -1.87
CA ALA A 123 -8.69 6.27 -2.51
C ALA A 123 -8.43 6.99 -3.85
N PRO A 124 -9.37 6.89 -4.81
CA PRO A 124 -9.31 7.71 -6.02
C PRO A 124 -9.41 9.19 -5.67
N TYR A 125 -8.78 10.03 -6.48
CA TYR A 125 -8.88 11.48 -6.30
C TYR A 125 -10.32 11.93 -6.54
N GLY A 126 -10.82 12.79 -5.66
CA GLY A 126 -12.19 13.29 -5.70
C GLY A 126 -12.51 14.15 -4.49
N GLU A 127 -13.76 14.59 -4.36
CA GLU A 127 -14.21 15.41 -3.23
C GLU A 127 -13.98 14.73 -1.87
N TYR A 128 -14.34 13.46 -1.77
CA TYR A 128 -14.13 12.67 -0.57
C TYR A 128 -12.65 12.64 -0.16
N TRP A 129 -11.76 12.27 -1.09
CA TRP A 129 -10.32 12.22 -0.80
C TRP A 129 -9.76 13.59 -0.42
N ARG A 130 -10.18 14.66 -1.11
CA ARG A 130 -9.76 16.03 -0.79
C ARG A 130 -10.18 16.43 0.63
N ARG A 131 -11.41 16.09 1.01
CA ARG A 131 -11.94 16.32 2.37
C ARG A 131 -11.14 15.56 3.42
N MET A 132 -10.98 14.25 3.25
CA MET A 132 -10.27 13.39 4.22
C MET A 132 -8.78 13.75 4.35
N ARG A 133 -8.13 14.10 3.24
CA ARG A 133 -6.77 14.64 3.24
C ARG A 133 -6.71 15.99 3.93
N GLY A 134 -7.69 16.87 3.70
CA GLY A 134 -7.82 18.17 4.36
C GLY A 134 -7.90 18.04 5.89
N ILE A 135 -8.76 17.14 6.39
CA ILE A 135 -8.89 16.84 7.83
C ILE A 135 -7.54 16.38 8.39
N SER A 136 -6.89 15.41 7.73
CA SER A 136 -5.59 14.89 8.18
C SER A 136 -4.51 15.98 8.21
N VAL A 137 -4.44 16.81 7.16
CA VAL A 137 -3.49 17.92 7.10
C VAL A 137 -3.77 18.95 8.18
N HIS A 138 -5.03 19.34 8.40
CA HIS A 138 -5.37 20.38 9.35
C HIS A 138 -5.16 19.92 10.81
N HIS A 139 -5.64 18.73 11.16
CA HIS A 139 -5.75 18.27 12.55
C HIS A 139 -4.59 17.38 13.03
N LEU A 140 -3.78 16.83 12.12
CA LEU A 140 -2.62 16.01 12.48
C LEU A 140 -1.30 16.57 11.94
N LEU A 141 -1.25 16.96 10.66
CA LEU A 141 0.01 17.25 9.96
C LEU A 141 0.35 18.74 9.85
N SER A 142 -0.50 19.64 10.35
CA SER A 142 -0.25 21.08 10.30
C SER A 142 0.89 21.46 11.26
N SER A 143 1.64 22.51 10.95
CA SER A 143 2.77 22.95 11.77
C SER A 143 2.37 23.16 13.24
N LYS A 144 1.17 23.72 13.49
CA LYS A 144 0.62 23.92 14.83
C LYS A 144 0.41 22.59 15.57
N ARG A 145 -0.15 21.58 14.89
CA ARG A 145 -0.42 20.25 15.48
C ARG A 145 0.86 19.45 15.66
N VAL A 146 1.79 19.50 14.71
CA VAL A 146 3.12 18.89 14.85
C VAL A 146 3.90 19.49 16.02
N GLN A 147 3.73 20.78 16.29
CA GLN A 147 4.29 21.46 17.47
C GLN A 147 3.58 21.08 18.76
N SER A 148 2.25 20.93 18.79
CA SER A 148 1.55 20.48 20.01
C SER A 148 1.98 19.07 20.43
N PHE A 149 2.32 18.20 19.47
CA PHE A 149 2.88 16.86 19.74
C PHE A 149 4.39 16.84 20.01
N ARG A 150 5.05 18.00 20.19
CA ARG A 150 6.49 18.07 20.43
C ARG A 150 6.94 17.25 21.66
N PHE A 151 6.18 17.35 22.76
CA PHE A 151 6.50 16.66 24.01
C PHE A 151 6.60 15.14 23.82
N ILE A 152 5.76 14.55 22.95
CA ILE A 152 5.79 13.12 22.62
C ILE A 152 7.16 12.75 22.04
N ARG A 153 7.66 13.52 21.06
CA ARG A 153 8.97 13.24 20.45
C ARG A 153 10.11 13.41 21.44
N GLU A 154 10.05 14.42 22.30
CA GLU A 154 11.07 14.65 23.33
C GLU A 154 11.13 13.50 24.34
N GLU A 155 9.98 13.05 24.84
CA GLU A 155 9.90 11.90 25.75
C GLU A 155 10.33 10.59 25.08
N GLU A 156 9.81 10.26 23.90
CA GLU A 156 10.19 9.02 23.20
C GLU A 156 11.66 9.02 22.79
N THR A 157 12.23 10.19 22.47
CA THR A 157 13.68 10.31 22.19
C THR A 157 14.49 10.06 23.46
N ALA A 158 14.06 10.59 24.60
CA ALA A 158 14.71 10.33 25.88
C ALA A 158 14.67 8.83 26.24
N PHE A 159 13.52 8.16 26.05
CA PHE A 159 13.40 6.72 26.24
C PHE A 159 14.29 5.91 25.29
N PHE A 160 14.32 6.27 24.01
CA PHE A 160 15.21 5.67 23.01
C PHE A 160 16.68 5.79 23.43
N MET A 161 17.13 7.01 23.77
CA MET A 161 18.52 7.26 24.19
C MET A 161 18.87 6.51 25.47
N LYS A 162 17.94 6.38 26.42
CA LYS A 162 18.12 5.59 27.62
C LYS A 162 18.34 4.10 27.28
N ARG A 163 17.48 3.51 26.43
CA ARG A 163 17.63 2.11 25.98
C ARG A 163 18.95 1.85 25.27
N VAL A 164 19.40 2.78 24.43
CA VAL A 164 20.70 2.70 23.76
C VAL A 164 21.84 2.67 24.78
N ARG A 165 21.81 3.54 25.80
CA ARG A 165 22.82 3.57 26.89
C ARG A 165 22.80 2.32 27.75
N GLU A 166 21.62 1.79 28.06
CA GLU A 166 21.43 0.58 28.87
C GLU A 166 21.81 -0.71 28.15
N SER A 167 21.89 -0.69 26.81
CA SER A 167 22.35 -1.83 26.00
C SER A 167 23.88 -2.04 26.08
N SER A 168 24.53 -1.51 27.12
CA SER A 168 25.98 -1.42 27.29
C SER A 168 26.61 -2.78 27.56
N SER A 169 27.07 -3.42 26.47
CA SER A 169 28.20 -4.37 26.36
C SER A 169 28.18 -5.18 25.04
N GLY A 170 27.17 -5.03 24.18
CA GLY A 170 27.01 -5.84 22.96
C GLY A 170 26.55 -5.08 21.72
N VAL A 171 26.36 -5.82 20.63
CA VAL A 171 25.79 -5.31 19.37
C VAL A 171 24.30 -5.01 19.57
N VAL A 172 23.87 -3.81 19.15
CA VAL A 172 22.50 -3.34 19.31
C VAL A 172 21.78 -3.33 17.97
N ASP A 173 20.60 -3.97 17.90
CA ASP A 173 19.70 -3.88 16.74
C ASP A 173 18.94 -2.55 16.75
N LEU A 174 19.53 -1.54 16.10
CA LEU A 174 18.91 -0.23 15.95
C LEU A 174 17.66 -0.26 15.04
N SER A 175 17.55 -1.22 14.12
CA SER A 175 16.39 -1.30 13.22
C SER A 175 15.11 -1.57 14.01
N LYS A 176 15.18 -2.51 14.96
CA LYS A 176 14.07 -2.78 15.88
C LYS A 176 13.77 -1.59 16.77
N MET A 177 14.80 -0.94 17.33
CA MET A 177 14.60 0.22 18.20
C MET A 177 13.96 1.42 17.48
N PHE A 178 14.36 1.68 16.22
CA PHE A 178 13.75 2.74 15.42
C PHE A 178 12.31 2.42 15.03
N ALA A 179 12.00 1.16 14.72
CA ALA A 179 10.63 0.74 14.45
C ALA A 179 9.71 0.95 15.67
N GLU A 180 10.18 0.55 16.86
CA GLU A 180 9.46 0.76 18.13
C GLU A 180 9.28 2.26 18.43
N PHE A 181 10.36 3.05 18.32
CA PHE A 181 10.32 4.50 18.53
C PHE A 181 9.32 5.21 17.60
N THR A 182 9.37 4.89 16.30
CA THR A 182 8.46 5.51 15.31
C THR A 182 7.01 5.13 15.59
N ASN A 183 6.77 3.86 15.91
CA ASN A 183 5.45 3.37 16.28
C ASN A 183 4.91 4.07 17.54
N ASP A 184 5.74 4.26 18.58
CA ASP A 184 5.30 4.90 19.81
C ASP A 184 4.99 6.39 19.63
N VAL A 185 5.80 7.11 18.83
CA VAL A 185 5.51 8.50 18.46
C VAL A 185 4.18 8.58 17.70
N ILE A 186 3.96 7.71 16.72
CA ILE A 186 2.74 7.68 15.92
C ILE A 186 1.52 7.31 16.77
N CYS A 187 1.59 6.22 17.54
CA CYS A 187 0.50 5.77 18.39
C CYS A 187 0.12 6.82 19.43
N ARG A 188 1.09 7.47 20.09
CA ARG A 188 0.79 8.53 21.06
C ARG A 188 0.14 9.74 20.40
N SER A 189 0.56 10.10 19.20
CA SER A 189 -0.02 11.25 18.47
C SER A 189 -1.42 10.91 17.92
N CYS A 190 -1.61 9.72 17.35
CA CYS A 190 -2.83 9.33 16.66
C CYS A 190 -3.89 8.73 17.61
N PHE A 191 -3.46 7.88 18.54
CA PHE A 191 -4.29 7.12 19.47
C PHE A 191 -4.17 7.59 20.93
N GLY A 192 -3.39 8.63 21.22
CA GLY A 192 -3.28 9.19 22.58
C GLY A 192 -2.53 8.34 23.60
N ARG A 193 -2.03 7.16 23.21
CA ARG A 193 -1.26 6.26 24.08
C ARG A 193 -0.24 5.45 23.29
N LYS A 194 0.82 5.01 23.96
CA LYS A 194 1.72 3.99 23.41
C LYS A 194 1.14 2.60 23.62
N TYR A 195 1.45 1.72 22.69
CA TYR A 195 1.02 0.34 22.74
C TYR A 195 2.19 -0.60 23.11
N SER A 196 3.43 -0.26 22.74
CA SER A 196 4.65 -1.08 22.91
C SER A 196 4.88 -1.70 24.30
N ASP A 197 4.49 -0.99 25.37
CA ASP A 197 4.65 -1.43 26.76
C ASP A 197 3.71 -2.55 27.19
N SER A 198 2.65 -2.82 26.42
CA SER A 198 1.62 -3.80 26.76
C SER A 198 1.68 -5.03 25.85
N GLU A 199 1.21 -6.17 26.34
CA GLU A 199 1.06 -7.37 25.49
C GLU A 199 0.19 -7.09 24.26
N ASN A 200 -0.84 -6.26 24.42
CA ASN A 200 -1.71 -5.82 23.33
C ASN A 200 -0.99 -4.98 22.27
N GLY A 201 0.04 -4.21 22.63
CA GLY A 201 0.77 -3.46 21.62
C GLY A 201 1.90 -4.19 20.93
N LYS A 202 2.48 -5.21 21.56
CA LYS A 202 3.31 -6.16 20.83
C LYS A 202 2.49 -6.84 19.72
N LYS A 203 1.21 -7.16 19.98
CA LYS A 203 0.27 -7.66 18.96
C LYS A 203 0.02 -6.62 17.86
N PHE A 204 -0.17 -5.34 18.21
CA PHE A 204 -0.34 -4.27 17.23
C PHE A 204 0.87 -4.10 16.30
N VAL A 205 2.10 -4.08 16.81
CA VAL A 205 3.31 -3.94 15.97
C VAL A 205 3.44 -5.11 14.99
N VAL A 206 3.13 -6.33 15.45
CA VAL A 206 3.10 -7.51 14.57
C VAL A 206 2.03 -7.36 13.50
N LEU A 207 0.83 -6.94 13.88
CA LEU A 207 -0.30 -6.72 12.98
C LEU A 207 0.01 -5.65 11.92
N LEU A 208 0.63 -4.53 12.31
CA LEU A 208 1.06 -3.48 11.38
C LEU A 208 2.08 -4.01 10.37
N ARG A 209 3.05 -4.82 10.83
CA ARG A 209 4.02 -5.46 9.93
C ARG A 209 3.35 -6.42 8.95
N GLU A 210 2.40 -7.23 9.42
CA GLU A 210 1.63 -8.14 8.54
C GLU A 210 0.76 -7.36 7.54
N ALA A 211 0.18 -6.22 7.93
CA ALA A 211 -0.56 -5.34 7.04
C ALA A 211 0.34 -4.76 5.93
N MET A 212 1.54 -4.28 6.30
CA MET A 212 2.53 -3.78 5.34
C MET A 212 3.04 -4.87 4.40
N GLU A 213 3.24 -6.09 4.90
CA GLU A 213 3.62 -7.24 4.09
C GLU A 213 2.54 -7.58 3.05
N VAL A 214 1.28 -7.64 3.48
CA VAL A 214 0.14 -7.92 2.60
C VAL A 214 -0.04 -6.83 1.55
N LEU A 215 0.05 -5.55 1.93
CA LEU A 215 -0.05 -4.42 1.00
C LEU A 215 1.13 -4.35 0.00
N GLY A 216 2.32 -4.78 0.42
CA GLY A 216 3.52 -4.83 -0.42
C GLY A 216 3.62 -6.08 -1.31
N THR A 217 2.78 -7.09 -1.08
CA THR A 217 2.81 -8.34 -1.84
C THR A 217 2.13 -8.17 -3.19
N VAL A 218 2.89 -8.48 -4.24
CA VAL A 218 2.42 -8.46 -5.63
C VAL A 218 1.72 -9.80 -5.93
N CYS A 219 0.43 -9.76 -6.23
CA CYS A 219 -0.31 -10.96 -6.67
C CYS A 219 -0.36 -11.04 -8.20
N VAL A 220 -0.08 -12.20 -8.77
CA VAL A 220 -0.17 -12.42 -10.23
C VAL A 220 -1.58 -12.14 -10.77
N GLY A 221 -2.61 -12.45 -9.97
CA GLY A 221 -4.01 -12.21 -10.31
C GLY A 221 -4.36 -10.74 -10.47
N ASP A 222 -3.62 -9.83 -9.81
CA ASP A 222 -3.84 -8.40 -9.95
C ASP A 222 -3.45 -7.89 -11.36
N PHE A 223 -2.50 -8.56 -12.01
CA PHE A 223 -1.99 -8.20 -13.35
C PHE A 223 -2.53 -9.10 -14.44
N VAL A 224 -2.89 -10.34 -14.10
CA VAL A 224 -3.34 -11.37 -15.04
C VAL A 224 -4.62 -12.02 -14.49
N PRO A 225 -5.81 -11.43 -14.73
CA PRO A 225 -7.04 -11.75 -13.98
C PRO A 225 -7.46 -13.22 -13.96
N TRP A 226 -7.25 -13.96 -15.07
CA TRP A 226 -7.56 -15.40 -15.14
C TRP A 226 -6.69 -16.29 -14.22
N LEU A 227 -5.58 -15.75 -13.68
CA LEU A 227 -4.73 -16.40 -12.66
C LEU A 227 -5.09 -15.94 -11.25
N GLY A 228 -6.23 -15.28 -11.06
CA GLY A 228 -6.71 -14.83 -9.75
C GLY A 228 -6.89 -15.96 -8.73
N TRP A 229 -7.10 -17.19 -9.17
CA TRP A 229 -7.22 -18.36 -8.29
C TRP A 229 -5.91 -18.69 -7.53
N VAL A 230 -4.75 -18.26 -8.03
CA VAL A 230 -3.44 -18.57 -7.43
C VAL A 230 -3.33 -18.02 -6.01
N SER A 231 -3.91 -16.85 -5.73
CA SER A 231 -3.89 -16.25 -4.40
C SER A 231 -4.76 -16.99 -3.38
N GLY A 232 -5.75 -17.73 -3.85
CA GLY A 232 -6.54 -18.63 -3.01
C GLY A 232 -5.74 -19.87 -2.61
N VAL A 233 -5.00 -20.45 -3.56
CA VAL A 233 -4.23 -21.69 -3.37
C VAL A 233 -2.99 -21.47 -2.51
N ASN A 234 -2.27 -20.36 -2.69
CA ASN A 234 -1.08 -20.04 -1.90
C ASN A 234 -1.40 -19.44 -0.51
N GLY A 235 -2.69 -19.28 -0.18
CA GLY A 235 -3.15 -18.77 1.11
C GLY A 235 -3.10 -17.25 1.27
N PHE A 236 -2.68 -16.50 0.24
CA PHE A 236 -2.61 -15.02 0.29
C PHE A 236 -3.98 -14.39 0.57
N ASP A 237 -5.04 -14.87 -0.09
CA ASP A 237 -6.40 -14.38 0.13
C ASP A 237 -6.83 -14.50 1.60
N LYS A 238 -6.55 -15.66 2.22
CA LYS A 238 -6.85 -15.91 3.63
C LYS A 238 -6.03 -15.00 4.56
N LYS A 239 -4.76 -14.76 4.24
CA LYS A 239 -3.90 -13.86 4.99
C LYS A 239 -4.42 -12.42 4.93
N VAL A 240 -4.81 -11.94 3.74
CA VAL A 240 -5.41 -10.61 3.56
C VAL A 240 -6.67 -10.47 4.43
N ASP A 241 -7.58 -11.44 4.36
CA ASP A 241 -8.84 -11.38 5.11
C ASP A 241 -8.60 -11.41 6.63
N LYS A 242 -7.67 -12.25 7.11
CA LYS A 242 -7.28 -12.32 8.52
C LYS A 242 -6.73 -10.98 9.02
N VAL A 243 -5.70 -10.46 8.35
CA VAL A 243 -5.01 -9.23 8.79
C VAL A 243 -5.94 -8.01 8.70
N SER A 244 -6.76 -7.92 7.64
CA SER A 244 -7.75 -6.85 7.51
C SER A 244 -8.78 -6.88 8.65
N LYS A 245 -9.21 -8.07 9.08
CA LYS A 245 -10.16 -8.24 10.18
C LYS A 245 -9.54 -7.86 11.53
N GLU A 246 -8.34 -8.37 11.81
CA GLU A 246 -7.63 -8.06 13.06
C GLU A 246 -7.32 -6.55 13.17
N MET A 247 -7.00 -5.89 12.05
CA MET A 247 -6.82 -4.44 12.01
C MET A 247 -8.13 -3.68 12.26
N ASP A 248 -9.26 -4.15 11.71
CA ASP A 248 -10.56 -3.55 12.01
C ASP A 248 -10.93 -3.68 13.49
N GLU A 249 -10.79 -4.87 14.07
CA GLU A 249 -11.07 -5.13 15.48
C GLU A 249 -10.18 -4.27 16.40
N PHE A 250 -8.90 -4.11 16.05
CA PHE A 250 -7.99 -3.24 16.79
C PHE A 250 -8.47 -1.78 16.77
N LEU A 251 -8.73 -1.21 15.59
CA LEU A 251 -9.14 0.18 15.45
C LEU A 251 -10.51 0.46 16.08
N GLU A 252 -11.41 -0.50 16.00
CA GLU A 252 -12.70 -0.45 16.67
C GLU A 252 -12.52 -0.37 18.19
N GLY A 253 -11.60 -1.17 18.75
CA GLY A 253 -11.21 -1.09 20.16
C GLY A 253 -10.65 0.28 20.54
N VAL A 254 -9.78 0.87 19.72
CA VAL A 254 -9.24 2.23 19.94
C VAL A 254 -10.36 3.28 19.99
N ILE A 255 -11.33 3.20 19.07
CA ILE A 255 -12.46 4.14 19.02
C ILE A 255 -13.33 4.00 20.27
N VAL A 256 -13.70 2.77 20.64
CA VAL A 256 -14.53 2.51 21.83
C VAL A 256 -13.85 3.03 23.10
N GLU A 257 -12.55 2.76 23.27
CA GLU A 257 -11.75 3.24 24.40
C GLU A 257 -11.80 4.78 24.53
N HIS A 258 -11.67 5.49 23.40
CA HIS A 258 -11.73 6.96 23.39
C HIS A 258 -13.13 7.49 23.70
N MET A 259 -14.17 6.88 23.14
CA MET A 259 -15.56 7.25 23.44
C MET A 259 -15.89 7.10 24.92
N GLU A 260 -15.41 6.03 25.57
CA GLU A 260 -15.59 5.83 27.00
C GLU A 260 -14.79 6.83 27.84
N SER A 261 -13.52 7.08 27.47
CA SER A 261 -12.67 8.05 28.16
C SER A 261 -13.27 9.46 28.08
N SER A 262 -13.83 9.83 26.94
CA SER A 262 -14.48 11.12 26.71
C SER A 262 -15.66 11.36 27.65
N LYS A 263 -16.54 10.36 27.79
CA LYS A 263 -17.67 10.40 28.73
C LYS A 263 -17.21 10.57 30.18
N ARG A 264 -16.06 10.01 30.56
CA ARG A 264 -15.52 10.11 31.92
C ARG A 264 -14.82 11.46 32.18
N LYS A 265 -14.14 12.02 31.18
CA LYS A 265 -13.26 13.20 31.33
C LYS A 265 -13.84 14.52 30.79
N GLY A 266 -15.01 14.49 30.16
CA GLY A 266 -15.69 15.68 29.64
C GLY A 266 -15.10 16.24 28.34
N GLY A 267 -14.42 15.40 27.55
CA GLY A 267 -13.84 15.80 26.26
C GLY A 267 -12.95 14.72 25.65
N ASN A 268 -12.82 14.74 24.33
CA ASN A 268 -11.86 13.91 23.63
C ASN A 268 -10.47 14.54 23.77
N GLY A 269 -9.47 13.76 24.20
CA GLY A 269 -8.11 14.29 24.45
C GLY A 269 -7.43 14.86 23.19
N GLU A 270 -6.22 15.39 23.33
CA GLU A 270 -5.48 16.03 22.21
C GLU A 270 -5.02 15.07 21.08
N SER A 271 -5.41 13.80 21.11
CA SER A 271 -5.06 12.79 20.10
C SER A 271 -5.84 12.97 18.80
N PHE A 272 -5.33 12.44 17.70
CA PHE A 272 -6.01 12.53 16.40
C PHE A 272 -7.38 11.83 16.42
N VAL A 273 -7.48 10.62 16.96
CA VAL A 273 -8.76 9.91 17.08
C VAL A 273 -9.76 10.69 17.94
N GLY A 274 -9.29 11.37 18.99
CA GLY A 274 -10.12 12.24 19.80
C GLY A 274 -10.75 13.37 18.97
N ILE A 275 -9.91 14.06 18.19
CA ILE A 275 -10.36 15.13 17.31
C ILE A 275 -11.33 14.61 16.24
N LEU A 276 -11.06 13.44 15.64
CA LEU A 276 -11.96 12.86 14.65
C LEU A 276 -13.34 12.51 15.25
N LEU A 277 -13.38 12.09 16.51
CA LEU A 277 -14.62 11.84 17.23
C LEU A 277 -15.35 13.14 17.60
N ASP A 278 -14.65 14.22 17.91
CA ASP A 278 -15.27 15.54 18.09
C ASP A 278 -15.92 16.01 16.78
N LEU A 279 -15.18 15.95 15.67
CA LEU A 279 -15.68 16.30 14.33
C LEU A 279 -16.88 15.45 13.91
N GLN A 280 -16.94 14.18 14.32
CA GLN A 280 -18.10 13.32 14.08
C GLN A 280 -19.36 13.78 14.83
N ASN A 281 -19.20 14.38 16.01
CA ASN A 281 -20.31 14.81 16.86
C ASN A 281 -20.79 16.25 16.59
N GLU A 282 -20.01 17.05 15.87
CA GLU A 282 -20.40 18.40 15.45
C GLU A 282 -21.56 18.34 14.42
N LYS A 283 -22.75 18.76 14.84
CA LYS A 283 -24.00 18.65 14.05
C LYS A 283 -24.17 19.72 12.97
N ASP A 284 -23.33 20.75 12.94
CA ASP A 284 -23.50 21.96 12.11
C ASP A 284 -22.42 22.14 11.02
N GLY A 285 -21.52 21.18 10.85
CA GLY A 285 -20.46 21.25 9.84
C GLY A 285 -20.86 20.58 8.52
N ASP A 286 -20.44 21.17 7.40
CA ASP A 286 -20.46 20.59 6.03
C ASP A 286 -19.55 19.34 5.88
N VAL A 287 -19.11 18.76 7.01
CA VAL A 287 -18.07 17.72 7.13
C VAL A 287 -18.61 16.56 7.97
N PHE A 288 -19.50 15.75 7.38
CA PHE A 288 -19.89 14.49 7.98
C PHE A 288 -18.73 13.47 7.86
N ILE A 289 -18.20 13.01 9.00
CA ILE A 289 -17.22 11.92 9.06
C ILE A 289 -17.82 10.70 9.78
N ASP A 290 -18.06 9.63 9.02
CA ASP A 290 -18.55 8.37 9.59
C ASP A 290 -17.44 7.55 10.25
N ARG A 291 -17.83 6.60 11.10
CA ARG A 291 -16.93 5.74 11.86
C ARG A 291 -15.96 4.96 10.97
N GLU A 292 -16.40 4.53 9.79
CA GLU A 292 -15.55 3.82 8.83
C GLU A 292 -14.48 4.72 8.24
N SER A 293 -14.80 5.99 8.00
CA SER A 293 -13.85 7.01 7.55
C SER A 293 -12.83 7.34 8.65
N ILE A 294 -13.25 7.38 9.92
CA ILE A 294 -12.32 7.49 11.06
C ILE A 294 -11.33 6.31 11.04
N LYS A 295 -11.83 5.07 10.98
CA LYS A 295 -10.96 3.88 10.90
C LYS A 295 -10.02 3.94 9.69
N ALA A 296 -10.52 4.35 8.53
CA ALA A 296 -9.71 4.48 7.32
C ALA A 296 -8.60 5.55 7.42
N LEU A 297 -8.85 6.67 8.13
CA LEU A 297 -7.83 7.69 8.40
C LEU A 297 -6.76 7.18 9.38
N LEU A 298 -7.16 6.39 10.37
CA LEU A 298 -6.24 5.81 11.35
C LEU A 298 -5.31 4.75 10.72
N VAL A 299 -5.78 3.96 9.74
CA VAL A 299 -4.92 3.01 9.00
C VAL A 299 -3.79 3.69 8.22
N VAL A 300 -4.04 4.88 7.66
CA VAL A 300 -3.07 5.58 6.78
C VAL A 300 -2.06 6.41 7.58
N THR A 301 -2.36 6.68 8.85
CA THR A 301 -1.50 7.47 9.74
C THR A 301 -0.55 6.62 10.57
N THR A 302 -0.71 5.29 10.53
CA THR A 302 0.18 4.26 11.12
C THR A 302 1.09 3.62 10.10
#